data_AF-A0A1A3UR03-F1
#
_entry.id   AF-A0A1A3UR03-F1
#
_cell.length_a   1.000
_cell.length_b   1.000
_cell.length_c   1.000
_cell.angle_alpha   90.00
_cell.angle_beta   90.00
_cell.angle_gamma   90.00
#
_symmetry.space_group_name_H-M   'P 1'
#
loop_
_entity.id
_entity.type
_entity.pdbx_description
1 polymer ?
#
loop_
_entity_poly.entity_id
_entity_poly.type
_entity_poly.pdbx_seq_one_letter_code
_entity_poly.pdbx_strand_id
1 'polypeptide(L)'
;MALQREGHVLLIGLNRPHKRDAVDRAMLADLSRAYGVLESDPSVRAGVLYAQGKHFTAGLDLIDVGPGIASGELCRALGSANVRLAARSGANVWLAARSAYRR
;
A
#
# COMPACT_ATOMS: atom_id res chain seq x y z
N MET A 1 -6.43 -4.07 7.03
CA MET A 1 -5.96 -2.68 6.82
C MET A 1 -7.06 -1.71 7.24
N ALA A 2 -6.78 -0.40 7.37
CA ALA A 2 -7.80 0.65 7.50
C ALA A 2 -7.73 1.61 6.30
N LEU A 3 -8.88 2.07 5.83
CA LEU A 3 -8.98 3.01 4.70
C LEU A 3 -9.93 4.15 5.07
N GLN A 4 -9.45 5.39 5.02
CA GLN A 4 -10.22 6.58 5.37
C GLN A 4 -9.97 7.69 4.35
N ARG A 5 -10.94 8.59 4.20
CA ARG A 5 -10.83 9.73 3.28
C ARG A 5 -10.96 11.03 4.03
N GLU A 6 -9.96 11.90 3.85
CA GLU A 6 -9.95 13.26 4.39
C GLU A 6 -9.83 14.25 3.22
N GLY A 7 -10.98 14.79 2.79
CA GLY A 7 -11.07 15.66 1.63
C GLY A 7 -10.57 14.99 0.35
N HIS A 8 -9.41 15.43 -0.14
CA HIS A 8 -8.74 14.91 -1.34
C HIS A 8 -7.62 13.91 -1.03
N VAL A 9 -7.47 13.52 0.23
CA VAL A 9 -6.41 12.61 0.69
C VAL A 9 -7.04 11.26 1.09
N LEU A 10 -6.46 10.18 0.58
CA LEU A 10 -6.79 8.81 0.98
C LEU A 10 -5.78 8.32 2.02
N LEU A 11 -6.23 8.12 3.25
CA LEU A 11 -5.43 7.58 4.33
C LEU A 11 -5.51 6.05 4.32
N ILE A 12 -4.35 5.40 4.19
CA ILE A 12 -4.19 3.95 4.07
C ILE A 12 -3.37 3.49 5.29
N GLY A 13 -4.04 2.91 6.29
CA GLY A 13 -3.42 2.49 7.54
C GLY A 13 -3.10 1.00 7.57
N LEU A 14 -1.82 0.65 7.71
CA LEU A 14 -1.40 -0.71 8.03
C LEU A 14 -1.82 -1.05 9.46
N ASN A 15 -2.44 -2.23 9.64
CA ASN A 15 -3.07 -2.63 10.89
C ASN A 15 -2.79 -4.11 11.23
N ARG A 16 -1.52 -4.45 11.36
CA ARG A 16 -1.00 -5.71 11.93
C ARG A 16 0.16 -5.42 12.90
N PRO A 17 -0.02 -4.56 13.92
CA PRO A 17 1.07 -4.13 14.79
C PRO A 17 1.75 -5.29 15.55
N HIS A 18 0.99 -6.34 15.89
CA HIS A 18 1.50 -7.55 16.54
C HIS A 18 2.50 -8.34 15.68
N LYS A 19 2.48 -8.15 14.36
CA LYS A 19 3.47 -8.67 13.40
C LYS A 19 4.37 -7.57 12.82
N ARG A 20 4.49 -6.42 13.51
CA ARG A 20 5.25 -5.25 13.05
C ARG A 20 4.84 -4.82 11.63
N ASP A 21 3.53 -4.90 11.35
CA ASP A 21 2.93 -4.58 10.06
C ASP A 21 3.54 -5.36 8.87
N ALA A 22 3.99 -6.60 9.10
CA ALA A 22 4.36 -7.51 8.02
C ALA A 22 3.19 -7.66 7.03
N VAL A 23 3.49 -7.66 5.74
CA VAL A 23 2.51 -7.64 4.65
C VAL A 23 2.18 -9.07 4.24
N ASP A 24 0.93 -9.49 4.46
CA ASP A 24 0.38 -10.78 4.01
C ASP A 24 -0.41 -10.61 2.69
N ARG A 25 -0.90 -11.72 2.12
CA ARG A 25 -1.70 -11.71 0.87
C ARG A 25 -2.96 -10.86 0.99
N ALA A 26 -3.64 -10.91 2.13
CA ALA A 26 -4.85 -10.12 2.35
C ALA A 26 -4.54 -8.62 2.31
N MET A 27 -3.47 -8.20 2.97
CA MET A 27 -3.00 -6.82 2.95
C MET A 27 -2.50 -6.39 1.57
N LEU A 28 -1.85 -7.28 0.80
CA LEU A 28 -1.49 -7.00 -0.60
C LEU A 28 -2.73 -6.72 -1.45
N ALA A 29 -3.78 -7.53 -1.32
CA ALA A 29 -5.05 -7.31 -2.01
C ALA A 29 -5.73 -6.00 -1.58
N ASP A 30 -5.70 -5.68 -0.28
CA ASP A 30 -6.18 -4.41 0.27
C ASP A 30 -5.43 -3.21 -0.32
N LEU A 31 -4.10 -3.27 -0.36
CA LEU A 31 -3.25 -2.23 -0.93
C LEU A 31 -3.52 -2.04 -2.43
N SER A 32 -3.63 -3.12 -3.20
CA SER A 32 -4.00 -3.03 -4.63
C SER A 32 -5.35 -2.33 -4.82
N ARG A 33 -6.35 -2.62 -3.97
CA ARG A 33 -7.64 -1.93 -4.01
C ARG A 33 -7.52 -0.46 -3.65
N ALA A 34 -6.76 -0.11 -2.61
CA ALA A 34 -6.57 1.28 -2.19
C ALA A 34 -5.84 2.11 -3.25
N TYR A 35 -4.80 1.56 -3.88
CA TYR A 35 -4.14 2.22 -5.01
C TYR A 35 -5.06 2.30 -6.24
N GLY A 36 -5.91 1.30 -6.47
CA GLY A 36 -6.97 1.37 -7.47
C GLY A 36 -7.91 2.56 -7.25
N VAL A 37 -8.30 2.84 -6.00
CA VAL A 37 -9.09 4.04 -5.66
C VAL A 37 -8.32 5.33 -5.93
N LEU A 38 -7.05 5.40 -5.51
CA LEU A 38 -6.20 6.58 -5.73
C LEU A 38 -6.02 6.92 -7.22
N GLU A 39 -5.90 5.91 -8.09
CA GLU A 39 -5.76 6.09 -9.52
C GLU A 39 -7.09 6.40 -10.22
N SER A 40 -8.17 5.71 -9.84
CA SER A 40 -9.45 5.77 -10.55
C SER A 40 -10.34 6.95 -10.14
N ASP A 41 -10.29 7.41 -8.88
CA ASP A 41 -11.11 8.53 -8.41
C ASP A 41 -10.39 9.88 -8.60
N PRO A 42 -10.82 10.74 -9.54
CA PRO A 42 -10.19 12.05 -9.78
C PRO A 42 -10.35 13.04 -8.62
N SER A 43 -11.26 12.78 -7.68
CA SER A 43 -11.44 13.61 -6.50
C SER A 43 -10.42 13.29 -5.38
N VAL A 44 -9.73 12.16 -5.48
CA VAL A 44 -8.58 11.80 -4.63
C VAL A 44 -7.30 12.24 -5.34
N ARG A 45 -6.51 13.11 -4.70
CA ARG A 45 -5.30 13.71 -5.30
C ARG A 45 -4.00 13.15 -4.69
N ALA A 46 -4.08 12.61 -3.48
CA ALA A 46 -2.95 12.01 -2.79
C ALA A 46 -3.38 10.83 -1.92
N GLY A 47 -2.49 9.86 -1.73
CA GLY A 47 -2.61 8.78 -0.76
C GLY A 47 -1.50 8.87 0.28
N VAL A 48 -1.85 8.63 1.54
CA VAL A 48 -0.92 8.54 2.67
C VAL A 48 -0.96 7.11 3.18
N LEU A 49 0.11 6.35 2.97
CA LEU A 49 0.28 5.02 3.55
C LEU A 49 1.05 5.16 4.86
N TYR A 50 0.51 4.68 5.97
CA TYR A 50 1.13 4.82 7.28
C TYR A 50 0.94 3.56 8.12
N ALA A 51 1.81 3.36 9.10
CA ALA A 51 1.62 2.33 10.12
C ALA A 51 0.86 2.87 11.32
N GLN A 52 -0.06 2.06 11.85
CA GLN A 52 -0.67 2.32 13.16
C GLN A 52 0.26 1.89 14.31
N GLY A 53 1.23 1.01 14.04
CA GLY A 53 2.21 0.53 15.00
C GLY A 53 3.49 1.35 15.08
N LYS A 54 4.44 0.87 15.91
CA LYS A 54 5.77 1.49 16.09
C LYS A 54 6.68 1.39 14.87
N HIS A 55 6.40 0.46 13.96
CA HIS A 55 7.23 0.17 12.79
C HIS A 55 6.38 0.33 11.54
N PHE A 56 6.96 0.86 10.47
CA PHE A 56 6.25 1.00 9.20
C PHE A 56 5.82 -0.37 8.64
N THR A 57 6.78 -1.27 8.41
CA THR A 57 6.51 -2.69 8.12
C THR A 57 7.80 -3.49 8.33
N ALA A 58 7.67 -4.76 8.70
CA ALA A 58 8.76 -5.73 8.68
C ALA A 58 9.05 -6.31 7.28
N GLY A 59 8.34 -5.87 6.25
CA GLY A 59 8.40 -6.43 4.89
C GLY A 59 7.32 -7.47 4.67
N LEU A 60 7.59 -8.48 3.82
CA LEU A 60 6.63 -9.55 3.53
C LEU A 60 6.55 -10.56 4.68
N ASP A 61 5.34 -11.00 5.01
CA ASP A 61 5.10 -12.14 5.90
C ASP A 61 5.39 -13.43 5.13
N LEU A 62 6.66 -13.85 5.08
CA LEU A 62 7.12 -14.96 4.25
C LEU A 62 6.44 -16.31 4.56
N ILE A 63 5.92 -16.48 5.78
CA ILE A 63 5.13 -17.65 6.14
C ILE A 63 3.83 -17.68 5.33
N ASP A 64 3.20 -16.51 5.16
CA ASP A 64 1.98 -16.39 4.37
C ASP A 64 2.27 -16.34 2.87
N VAL A 65 3.15 -15.45 2.42
CA VAL A 65 3.34 -15.18 0.98
C VAL A 65 4.27 -16.18 0.28
N GLY A 66 5.13 -16.88 1.02
CA GLY A 66 6.16 -17.77 0.49
C GLY A 66 5.66 -18.80 -0.53
N PRO A 67 4.59 -19.56 -0.25
CA PRO A 67 4.00 -20.50 -1.20
C PRO A 67 3.52 -19.85 -2.52
N GLY A 68 2.97 -18.62 -2.44
CA GLY A 68 2.50 -17.87 -3.60
C GLY A 68 3.65 -17.31 -4.45
N ILE A 69 4.78 -16.96 -3.81
CA ILE A 69 6.01 -16.57 -4.51
C ILE A 69 6.62 -17.79 -5.22
N ALA A 70 6.75 -18.92 -4.51
CA ALA A 70 7.37 -20.13 -5.04
C ALA A 70 6.61 -20.71 -6.24
N SER A 71 5.28 -20.63 -6.25
CA SER A 71 4.42 -21.06 -7.36
C SER A 71 4.28 -20.03 -8.49
N GLY A 72 4.81 -18.82 -8.31
CA GLY A 72 4.63 -17.69 -9.24
C GLY A 72 3.19 -17.18 -9.32
N GLU A 73 2.28 -17.65 -8.46
CA GLU A 73 0.91 -17.14 -8.35
C GLU A 73 0.92 -15.65 -7.99
N LEU A 74 1.71 -15.27 -6.98
CA LEU A 74 1.73 -13.91 -6.46
C LEU A 74 2.27 -12.90 -7.49
N CYS A 75 3.31 -13.28 -8.22
CA CYS A 75 3.87 -12.45 -9.29
C CYS A 75 2.84 -12.19 -10.42
N ARG A 76 1.99 -13.17 -10.72
CA ARG A 76 0.91 -13.03 -11.71
C ARG A 76 -0.24 -12.18 -11.17
N ALA A 77 -0.58 -12.35 -9.89
CA ALA A 77 -1.70 -11.66 -9.26
C ALA A 77 -1.46 -10.16 -9.03
N LEU A 78 -0.22 -9.74 -8.76
CA LEU A 78 0.07 -8.34 -8.44
C LEU A 78 0.22 -7.42 -9.66
N GLY A 79 0.51 -7.96 -10.85
CA GLY A 79 0.72 -7.16 -12.06
C GLY A 79 1.80 -6.08 -11.93
N SER A 80 2.15 -5.39 -13.02
CA SER A 80 3.05 -4.24 -12.97
C SER A 80 2.28 -2.99 -12.53
N ALA A 81 2.08 -2.85 -11.22
CA ALA A 81 1.52 -1.62 -10.65
C ALA A 81 2.50 -0.44 -10.84
N ASN A 82 2.18 0.50 -11.72
CA ASN A 82 2.96 1.71 -11.95
C ASN A 82 2.62 2.78 -10.91
N VAL A 83 2.90 2.53 -9.62
CA VAL A 83 2.79 3.55 -8.58
C VAL A 83 4.15 4.22 -8.39
N ARG A 84 4.24 5.51 -8.71
CA ARG A 84 5.42 6.33 -8.36
C ARG A 84 5.34 6.70 -6.88
N LEU A 85 6.09 5.95 -6.08
CA LEU A 85 6.23 6.18 -4.65
C LEU A 85 7.39 7.15 -4.39
N ALA A 86 7.13 8.24 -3.66
CA ALA A 86 8.17 9.15 -3.19
C ALA A 86 8.34 8.97 -1.67
N ALA A 87 9.43 8.32 -1.25
CA ALA A 87 9.80 8.23 0.16
C ALA A 87 10.75 9.36 0.57
N ARG A 88 10.61 9.82 1.81
CA ARG A 88 11.66 10.54 2.53
C ARG A 88 12.20 9.60 3.62
N SER A 89 13.53 9.47 3.68
CA SER A 89 14.23 8.68 4.70
C SER A 89 13.80 9.07 6.12
N GLY A 90 13.46 8.08 6.96
CA GLY A 90 13.24 8.26 8.40
C GLY A 90 11.79 8.43 8.88
N ALA A 91 10.77 8.34 8.02
CA ALA A 91 9.36 8.51 8.39
C ALA A 91 8.57 7.19 8.36
N ASN A 92 7.62 7.03 9.30
CA ASN A 92 6.66 5.90 9.36
C ASN A 92 5.51 6.07 8.34
N VAL A 93 5.72 6.86 7.30
CA VAL A 93 4.70 7.36 6.39
C VAL A 93 5.27 7.40 4.98
N TRP A 94 4.47 6.94 4.02
CA TRP A 94 4.71 7.03 2.59
C TRP A 94 3.64 7.89 1.94
N LEU A 95 4.07 8.77 1.04
CA LEU A 95 3.20 9.62 0.24
C LEU A 95 3.20 9.10 -1.20
N ALA A 96 2.01 8.76 -1.68
CA ALA A 96 1.74 8.52 -3.10
C ALA A 96 0.99 9.74 -3.64
N ALA A 97 1.57 10.44 -4.62
CA ALA A 97 0.94 11.58 -5.26
C ALA A 97 0.67 11.26 -6.72
N ARG A 98 -0.56 11.51 -7.17
CA ARG A 98 -0.92 11.38 -8.58
C ARG A 98 -0.38 12.60 -9.33
N SER A 99 0.44 12.39 -10.35
CA SER A 99 0.87 13.48 -11.24
C SER A 99 -0.30 13.90 -12.12
N ALA A 100 -0.71 15.17 -12.04
CA ALA A 100 -1.67 15.76 -12.94
C ALA A 100 -0.97 16.18 -14.25
N TYR A 101 -0.44 15.24 -15.03
CA TYR A 101 -0.03 15.56 -16.40
C TYR A 101 -1.21 15.30 -17.34
N ARG A 102 -2.05 16.34 -17.53
CA ARG A 102 -2.97 16.40 -18.67
C ARG A 102 -2.25 17.16 -19.79
N ARG A 103 -2.11 16.54 -20.96
CA ARG A 103 -1.87 17.28 -22.21
C ARG A 103 -3.15 18.00 -22.63
#